data_AF-A0A813EC09-F1
#
_entry.id   AF-A0A813EC09-F1
#
_cell.length_a   1.000
_cell.length_b   1.000
_cell.length_c   1.000
_cell.angle_alpha   90.00
_cell.angle_beta   90.00
_cell.angle_gamma   90.00
#
_symmetry.space_group_name_H-M   'P 1'
#
loop_
_entity.id
_entity.type
_entity.pdbx_description
1 polymer ?
#
loop_
_entity_poly.entity_id
_entity_poly.type
_entity_poly.pdbx_seq_one_letter_code
_entity_poly.pdbx_strand_id
1 'polypeptide(L)'
;MAMATLSLAPGRQLQPWEVMFGGIWLAPVGNAAQGDGEDTSQANADATVAAAVAAGVKEFDTAPWYGAGAAEERLGRAVRRLGDASTKVITKAGRLVREPGGTEPCIPGFDEPGRPGLHERVWTNDYTAAGARLSLSESLERLGLPRVFGLRIHDPNDNSCNTRRTEAFVDEVEVALGSEGMCQGFRQLRSEGVIQHVGLGMNCNREPHQGVPEEILRLLRGSEPGTFDSALLAGGWNLLCQEGLSCFLECERLGVEVHVAGVFASGLLVSKGGTYAYRDAPAELVERTERWRALASRHNCSLPAVAIAFAALPRCVTRVVIGMANPQQVEQTMAWVKESGTVPCAVWAEAKELGLLSPVVTMCCSCYRFQQLCPTVRFLATGHSECRAERSFEIEKGLIEGAFDVDEIPRLWNEKMKEYLGVEPADDGEGCLQDVHWAAGLTGYFPTYSLGAMAAVQIFDAAKAELPGLDEAIAAGDFKGLRAWLKEKVHAVGSLYPTADELLVAVTGKPLDPQIFLRYLREKYSELYKLP
;
A
#
# COMPACT_ATOMS: atom_id res chain seq x y z
N MET A 1 -16.35 17.15 -7.42
CA MET A 1 -15.93 16.05 -6.53
C MET A 1 -14.56 15.61 -6.98
N ALA A 2 -13.52 15.79 -6.17
CA ALA A 2 -12.21 15.23 -6.48
C ALA A 2 -12.29 13.70 -6.35
N MET A 3 -11.87 12.96 -7.37
CA MET A 3 -11.70 11.51 -7.26
C MET A 3 -10.64 11.25 -6.18
N ALA A 4 -10.93 10.39 -5.21
CA ALA A 4 -9.94 10.00 -4.21
C ALA A 4 -8.76 9.33 -4.92
N THR A 5 -7.56 9.88 -4.75
CA THR A 5 -6.33 9.37 -5.36
C THR A 5 -5.50 8.62 -4.33
N LEU A 6 -5.06 7.41 -4.68
CA LEU A 6 -4.17 6.61 -3.86
C LEU A 6 -2.81 7.30 -3.72
N SER A 7 -2.23 7.30 -2.52
CA SER A 7 -0.88 7.85 -2.33
C SER A 7 0.16 6.89 -2.89
N LEU A 8 0.99 7.36 -3.82
CA LEU A 8 1.99 6.52 -4.51
C LEU A 8 3.42 6.87 -4.07
N ALA A 9 4.33 5.89 -4.19
CA ALA A 9 5.76 6.01 -3.99
C ALA A 9 6.53 5.47 -5.21
N PRO A 10 6.61 6.25 -6.31
CA PRO A 10 7.37 5.86 -7.50
C PRO A 10 8.86 5.69 -7.17
N GLY A 11 9.46 4.59 -7.62
CA GLY A 11 10.87 4.30 -7.36
C GLY A 11 11.17 3.87 -5.91
N ARG A 12 10.15 3.46 -5.14
CA ARG A 12 10.38 2.81 -3.84
C ARG A 12 11.18 1.53 -4.05
N GLN A 13 12.34 1.48 -3.41
CA GLN A 13 13.13 0.26 -3.32
C GLN A 13 12.68 -0.56 -2.11
N LEU A 14 12.02 -1.68 -2.39
CA LEU A 14 11.69 -2.67 -1.36
C LEU A 14 12.96 -3.21 -0.72
N GLN A 15 12.92 -3.26 0.61
CA GLN A 15 13.94 -3.92 1.39
C GLN A 15 13.60 -5.40 1.57
N PRO A 16 14.57 -6.29 1.79
CA PRO A 16 14.29 -7.72 1.95
C PRO A 16 13.28 -8.05 3.06
N TRP A 17 13.25 -7.27 4.14
CA TRP A 17 12.28 -7.45 5.23
C TRP A 17 10.87 -6.94 4.90
N GLU A 18 10.70 -6.21 3.79
CA GLU A 18 9.38 -5.83 3.25
C GLU A 18 8.83 -6.90 2.29
N VAL A 19 9.65 -7.90 1.93
CA VAL A 19 9.17 -9.12 1.29
C VAL A 19 8.67 -10.07 2.36
N MET A 20 7.47 -10.60 2.17
CA MET A 20 6.88 -11.62 3.02
C MET A 20 6.88 -12.95 2.28
N PHE A 21 7.36 -14.01 2.94
CA PHE A 21 7.41 -15.34 2.35
C PHE A 21 6.01 -15.95 2.29
N GLY A 22 5.53 -16.28 1.09
CA GLY A 22 4.25 -16.97 0.88
C GLY A 22 4.41 -18.49 1.01
N GLY A 23 3.98 -19.05 2.14
CA GLY A 23 4.15 -20.45 2.53
C GLY A 23 3.34 -21.48 1.74
N ILE A 24 2.48 -21.05 0.81
CA ILE A 24 1.67 -21.98 0.00
C ILE A 24 2.54 -22.99 -0.77
N TRP A 25 3.74 -22.58 -1.19
CA TRP A 25 4.70 -23.42 -1.94
C TRP A 25 5.49 -24.39 -1.08
N LEU A 26 5.34 -24.33 0.24
CA LEU A 26 5.86 -25.37 1.14
C LEU A 26 4.97 -26.61 1.11
N ALA A 27 3.85 -26.58 0.38
CA ALA A 27 2.96 -27.72 0.22
C ALA A 27 2.44 -27.87 -1.22
N PRO A 28 1.95 -29.06 -1.60
CA PRO A 28 1.24 -29.22 -2.87
C PRO A 28 0.09 -28.22 -2.97
N VAL A 29 -0.02 -27.57 -4.12
CA VAL A 29 -1.08 -26.60 -4.39
C VAL A 29 -2.32 -27.36 -4.90
N GLY A 30 -3.43 -27.27 -4.16
CA GLY A 30 -4.72 -27.90 -4.50
C GLY A 30 -4.84 -29.38 -4.06
N ASN A 31 -5.96 -30.03 -4.42
CA ASN A 31 -6.20 -31.47 -4.19
C ASN A 31 -5.32 -32.41 -5.03
N ALA A 32 -4.26 -31.89 -5.65
CA ALA A 32 -3.38 -32.68 -6.49
C ALA A 32 -2.39 -33.46 -5.61
N ALA A 33 -2.38 -34.78 -5.78
CA ALA A 33 -1.39 -35.69 -5.20
C ALA A 33 0.04 -35.47 -5.74
N GLN A 34 0.21 -34.57 -6.71
CA GLN A 34 1.49 -34.12 -7.24
C GLN A 34 1.48 -32.59 -7.23
N GLY A 35 2.50 -31.99 -6.62
CA GLY A 35 2.79 -30.58 -6.85
C GLY A 35 3.02 -30.33 -8.35
N ASP A 36 3.03 -29.08 -8.76
CA ASP A 36 3.31 -28.59 -10.10
C ASP A 36 4.74 -28.90 -10.64
N GLY A 37 5.35 -30.00 -10.17
CA GLY A 37 6.70 -30.44 -10.48
C GLY A 37 7.75 -30.03 -9.45
N GLU A 38 7.39 -29.19 -8.47
CA GLU A 38 8.32 -28.68 -7.46
C GLU A 38 8.58 -29.67 -6.30
N ASP A 39 9.81 -29.64 -5.76
CA ASP A 39 10.20 -30.46 -4.60
C ASP A 39 9.55 -29.94 -3.32
N THR A 40 8.47 -30.58 -2.89
CA THR A 40 7.77 -30.25 -1.63
C THR A 40 8.32 -30.98 -0.40
N SER A 41 9.53 -31.55 -0.46
CA SER A 41 10.14 -32.25 0.67
C SER A 41 10.45 -31.34 1.86
N GLN A 42 10.55 -31.91 3.06
CA GLN A 42 11.01 -31.17 4.23
C GLN A 42 12.42 -30.59 4.04
N ALA A 43 13.31 -31.33 3.36
CA ALA A 43 14.68 -30.88 3.12
C ALA A 43 14.71 -29.60 2.27
N ASN A 44 13.88 -29.55 1.23
CA ASN A 44 13.75 -28.34 0.42
C ASN A 44 13.08 -27.20 1.19
N ALA A 45 12.04 -27.47 1.99
CA ALA A 45 11.43 -26.46 2.87
C ALA A 45 12.46 -25.84 3.85
N ASP A 46 13.26 -26.68 4.52
CA ASP A 46 14.33 -26.24 5.41
C ASP A 46 15.34 -25.33 4.69
N ALA A 47 15.80 -25.76 3.51
CA ALA A 47 16.77 -25.00 2.72
C ALA A 47 16.19 -23.66 2.22
N THR A 48 14.92 -23.66 1.80
CA THR A 48 14.24 -22.48 1.25
C THR A 48 13.99 -21.44 2.32
N VAL A 49 13.50 -21.85 3.50
CA VAL A 49 13.30 -20.95 4.64
C VAL A 49 14.63 -20.38 5.13
N ALA A 50 15.67 -21.22 5.24
CA ALA A 50 17.00 -20.75 5.62
C ALA A 50 17.56 -19.72 4.62
N ALA A 51 17.40 -19.96 3.31
CA ALA A 51 17.79 -19.02 2.27
C ALA A 51 17.02 -17.70 2.35
N ALA A 52 15.71 -17.75 2.61
CA ALA A 52 14.88 -16.56 2.76
C ALA A 52 15.31 -15.69 3.96
N VAL A 53 15.55 -16.31 5.12
CA VAL A 53 16.06 -15.58 6.30
C VAL A 53 17.46 -15.02 6.04
N ALA A 54 18.36 -15.79 5.42
CA ALA A 54 19.70 -15.32 5.06
C ALA A 54 19.65 -14.13 4.08
N ALA A 55 18.65 -14.07 3.20
CA ALA A 55 18.39 -12.95 2.32
C ALA A 55 17.78 -11.71 3.03
N GLY A 56 17.36 -11.85 4.29
CA GLY A 56 16.80 -10.77 5.10
C GLY A 56 15.27 -10.73 5.18
N VAL A 57 14.58 -11.77 4.70
CA VAL A 57 13.13 -11.95 4.90
C VAL A 57 12.86 -12.27 6.36
N LYS A 58 11.87 -11.59 6.96
CA LYS A 58 11.55 -11.73 8.40
C LYS A 58 10.15 -12.28 8.66
N GLU A 59 9.25 -12.19 7.69
CA GLU A 59 7.84 -12.48 7.88
C GLU A 59 7.39 -13.61 6.93
N PHE A 60 6.71 -14.60 7.50
CA PHE A 60 6.27 -15.80 6.81
C PHE A 60 4.76 -15.95 6.96
N ASP A 61 4.05 -15.89 5.84
CA ASP A 61 2.61 -16.08 5.77
C ASP A 61 2.30 -17.53 5.40
N THR A 62 1.50 -18.21 6.20
CA THR A 62 1.03 -19.58 5.93
C THR A 62 -0.46 -19.69 6.22
N ALA A 63 -1.05 -20.87 6.09
CA ALA A 63 -2.43 -21.12 6.47
C ALA A 63 -2.69 -22.63 6.69
N PRO A 64 -3.67 -22.99 7.53
CA PRO A 64 -4.14 -24.38 7.64
C PRO A 64 -4.62 -24.95 6.30
N TRP A 65 -5.21 -24.11 5.46
CA TRP A 65 -5.69 -24.52 4.12
C TRP A 65 -4.56 -25.00 3.19
N TYR A 66 -3.33 -24.50 3.35
CA TYR A 66 -2.24 -24.75 2.40
C TYR A 66 -1.74 -26.19 2.51
N GLY A 67 -2.06 -26.98 1.47
CA GLY A 67 -1.85 -28.42 1.45
C GLY A 67 -2.40 -29.12 2.69
N ALA A 68 -3.61 -28.76 3.10
CA ALA A 68 -4.29 -29.34 4.27
C ALA A 68 -3.44 -29.34 5.56
N GLY A 69 -2.66 -28.29 5.79
CA GLY A 69 -1.84 -28.08 6.98
C GLY A 69 -0.37 -28.46 6.79
N ALA A 70 0.00 -29.11 5.68
CA ALA A 70 1.38 -29.49 5.39
C ALA A 70 2.34 -28.28 5.37
N ALA A 71 1.86 -27.13 4.88
CA ALA A 71 2.67 -25.91 4.85
C ALA A 71 3.02 -25.42 6.26
N GLU A 72 2.08 -25.50 7.21
CA GLU A 72 2.33 -25.16 8.62
C GLU A 72 3.32 -26.13 9.25
N GLU A 73 3.14 -27.44 9.04
CA GLU A 73 4.03 -28.46 9.58
C GLU A 73 5.48 -28.28 9.11
N ARG A 74 5.66 -28.01 7.81
CA ARG A 74 6.97 -27.84 7.19
C ARG A 74 7.63 -26.52 7.58
N LEU A 75 6.89 -25.41 7.54
CA LEU A 75 7.38 -24.12 7.99
C LEU A 75 7.79 -24.18 9.46
N GLY A 76 6.97 -24.79 10.30
CA GLY A 76 7.22 -24.97 11.72
C GLY A 76 8.52 -25.71 12.01
N ARG A 77 8.74 -26.85 11.35
CA ARG A 77 10.00 -27.61 11.43
C ARG A 77 11.21 -26.78 10.97
N ALA A 78 11.09 -26.10 9.83
CA ALA A 78 12.17 -25.28 9.28
C ALA A 78 12.54 -24.12 10.21
N VAL A 79 11.55 -23.39 10.75
CA VAL A 79 11.76 -22.27 11.67
C VAL A 79 12.39 -22.74 12.99
N ARG A 80 11.92 -23.85 13.57
CA ARG A 80 12.54 -24.44 14.77
C ARG A 80 13.99 -24.85 14.55
N ARG A 81 14.27 -25.47 13.40
CA ARG A 81 15.61 -25.93 13.04
C ARG A 81 16.56 -24.76 12.84
N LEU A 82 16.09 -23.68 12.22
CA LEU A 82 16.86 -22.46 12.00
C LEU A 82 17.15 -21.73 13.33
N GLY A 83 16.18 -21.71 14.25
CA GLY A 83 16.35 -21.10 15.57
C GLY A 83 16.49 -19.57 15.55
N ASP A 84 16.11 -18.91 14.45
CA ASP A 84 16.21 -17.46 14.32
C ASP A 84 15.04 -16.75 15.03
N ALA A 85 15.37 -15.99 16.09
CA ALA A 85 14.39 -15.29 16.90
C ALA A 85 13.71 -14.11 16.18
N SER A 86 14.24 -13.67 15.03
CA SER A 86 13.68 -12.55 14.28
C SER A 86 12.53 -12.96 13.35
N THR A 87 12.36 -14.27 13.14
CA THR A 87 11.33 -14.84 12.27
C THR A 87 9.94 -14.69 12.87
N LYS A 88 9.05 -14.04 12.11
CA LYS A 88 7.64 -13.81 12.45
C LYS A 88 6.75 -14.67 11.56
N VAL A 89 6.03 -15.60 12.18
CA VAL A 89 5.04 -16.43 11.47
C VAL A 89 3.65 -15.84 11.65
N ILE A 90 2.94 -15.62 10.54
CA ILE A 90 1.53 -15.25 10.52
C ILE A 90 0.77 -16.41 9.87
N THR A 91 -0.26 -16.91 10.54
CA THR A 91 -1.17 -17.93 9.97
C THR A 91 -2.60 -17.39 9.86
N LYS A 92 -3.54 -18.21 9.41
CA LYS A 92 -4.92 -17.81 9.16
C LYS A 92 -5.93 -18.66 9.93
N ALA A 93 -7.06 -18.06 10.27
CA ALA A 93 -8.15 -18.64 11.03
C ALA A 93 -9.46 -18.64 10.22
N GLY A 94 -10.40 -19.48 10.64
CA GLY A 94 -11.73 -19.60 10.06
C GLY A 94 -11.91 -20.81 9.17
N ARG A 95 -10.85 -21.28 8.51
CA ARG A 95 -10.87 -22.50 7.68
C ARG A 95 -10.07 -23.59 8.38
N LEU A 96 -10.78 -24.43 9.13
CA LEU A 96 -10.18 -25.45 9.98
C LEU A 96 -9.91 -26.73 9.20
N VAL A 97 -8.81 -27.39 9.53
CA VAL A 97 -8.46 -28.71 9.00
C VAL A 97 -8.98 -29.75 9.99
N ARG A 98 -9.64 -30.78 9.48
CA ARG A 98 -10.21 -31.88 10.26
C ARG A 98 -9.63 -33.18 9.76
N GLU A 99 -9.22 -34.02 10.68
CA GLU A 99 -8.87 -35.40 10.37
C GLU A 99 -10.17 -36.21 10.25
N PRO A 100 -10.29 -37.12 9.27
CA PRO A 100 -11.48 -37.94 9.16
C PRO A 100 -11.48 -38.95 10.32
N GLY A 101 -12.49 -38.83 11.18
CA GLY A 101 -12.93 -39.87 12.13
C GLY A 101 -11.87 -40.84 12.64
N GLY A 102 -10.84 -40.36 13.34
CA GLY A 102 -9.95 -41.17 14.19
C GLY A 102 -9.38 -42.45 13.57
N THR A 103 -9.02 -42.45 12.28
CA THR A 103 -8.40 -43.61 11.63
C THR A 103 -6.95 -43.33 11.22
N GLU A 104 -6.09 -44.33 11.46
CA GLU A 104 -4.66 -44.27 11.16
C GLU A 104 -4.39 -44.16 9.65
N PRO A 105 -3.34 -43.43 9.25
CA PRO A 105 -3.06 -43.14 7.84
C PRO A 105 -1.81 -43.84 7.29
N CYS A 106 -1.84 -44.12 5.98
CA CYS A 106 -0.66 -44.46 5.21
C CYS A 106 -0.84 -44.15 3.72
N ILE A 107 -0.11 -43.16 3.18
CA ILE A 107 0.20 -43.06 1.75
C ILE A 107 1.70 -43.30 1.55
N PRO A 108 2.10 -44.38 0.84
CA PRO A 108 3.49 -44.63 0.55
C PRO A 108 4.10 -43.51 -0.32
N GLY A 109 5.12 -42.83 0.22
CA GLY A 109 5.97 -41.88 -0.52
C GLY A 109 5.76 -40.39 -0.20
N PHE A 110 4.80 -40.04 0.66
CA PHE A 110 4.55 -38.64 1.08
C PHE A 110 4.61 -38.42 2.60
N ASP A 111 4.57 -39.50 3.39
CA ASP A 111 4.39 -39.45 4.85
C ASP A 111 5.69 -39.78 5.63
N GLU A 112 5.94 -39.05 6.71
CA GLU A 112 6.67 -39.60 7.86
C GLU A 112 5.73 -40.62 8.55
N PRO A 113 6.22 -41.80 8.98
CA PRO A 113 5.36 -42.80 9.63
C PRO A 113 4.56 -42.19 10.81
N GLY A 114 3.23 -42.22 10.74
CA GLY A 114 2.33 -41.83 11.83
C GLY A 114 1.53 -40.51 11.68
N ARG A 115 1.41 -39.90 10.49
CA ARG A 115 0.59 -38.68 10.25
C ARG A 115 -0.47 -38.83 9.16
N PRO A 116 -1.69 -38.26 9.31
CA PRO A 116 -2.76 -38.35 8.30
C PRO A 116 -2.36 -37.87 6.93
N GLY A 117 -2.53 -38.75 5.94
CA GLY A 117 -2.23 -38.45 4.54
C GLY A 117 -3.11 -37.31 4.05
N LEU A 118 -2.55 -36.36 3.30
CA LEU A 118 -3.21 -35.08 2.98
C LEU A 118 -4.58 -35.23 2.30
N HIS A 119 -4.81 -36.31 1.55
CA HIS A 119 -6.06 -36.61 0.86
C HIS A 119 -7.26 -36.98 1.77
N GLU A 120 -7.01 -37.25 3.05
CA GLU A 120 -8.02 -37.71 4.00
C GLU A 120 -8.61 -36.55 4.80
N ARG A 121 -7.87 -35.43 4.91
CA ARG A 121 -8.28 -34.28 5.72
C ARG A 121 -9.46 -33.54 5.07
N VAL A 122 -10.49 -33.22 5.85
CA VAL A 122 -11.66 -32.42 5.43
C VAL A 122 -11.59 -31.01 6.03
N TRP A 123 -12.36 -30.08 5.48
CA TRP A 123 -12.38 -28.70 5.95
C TRP A 123 -13.75 -28.30 6.50
N THR A 124 -13.71 -27.57 7.60
CA THR A 124 -14.90 -26.95 8.20
C THR A 124 -14.62 -25.50 8.48
N ASN A 125 -15.63 -24.66 8.28
CA ASN A 125 -15.53 -23.25 8.57
C ASN A 125 -16.02 -22.94 9.99
N ASP A 126 -15.34 -22.03 10.67
CA ASP A 126 -15.76 -21.50 11.96
C ASP A 126 -15.21 -20.07 12.15
N TYR A 127 -16.04 -19.09 11.82
CA TYR A 127 -15.72 -17.66 11.92
C TYR A 127 -16.22 -17.05 13.24
N THR A 128 -16.43 -17.86 14.27
CA THR A 128 -16.76 -17.37 15.62
C THR A 128 -15.50 -16.99 16.41
N ALA A 129 -15.69 -16.34 17.56
CA ALA A 129 -14.62 -16.06 18.51
C ALA A 129 -13.97 -17.36 19.06
N ALA A 130 -14.75 -18.43 19.24
CA ALA A 130 -14.25 -19.75 19.61
C ALA A 130 -13.41 -20.35 18.47
N GLY A 131 -13.89 -20.24 17.23
CA GLY A 131 -13.18 -20.64 16.01
C GLY A 131 -11.81 -19.98 15.87
N ALA A 132 -11.68 -18.71 16.28
CA ALA A 132 -10.40 -18.01 16.32
C ALA A 132 -9.37 -18.69 17.25
N ARG A 133 -9.79 -19.03 18.48
CA ARG A 133 -8.93 -19.71 19.47
C ARG A 133 -8.58 -21.13 19.04
N LEU A 134 -9.57 -21.85 18.51
CA LEU A 134 -9.36 -23.20 18.02
C LEU A 134 -8.39 -23.22 16.84
N SER A 135 -8.59 -22.32 15.86
CA SER A 135 -7.67 -22.14 14.73
C SER A 135 -6.23 -21.91 15.20
N LEU A 136 -6.05 -21.02 16.19
CA LEU A 136 -4.74 -20.76 16.76
C LEU A 136 -4.13 -21.99 17.42
N SER A 137 -4.88 -22.66 18.30
CA SER A 137 -4.41 -23.83 19.04
C SER A 137 -3.92 -24.92 18.10
N GLU A 138 -4.73 -25.28 17.11
CA GLU A 138 -4.37 -26.32 16.13
C GLU A 138 -3.20 -25.89 15.23
N SER A 139 -3.13 -24.61 14.88
CA SER A 139 -2.00 -24.09 14.10
C SER A 139 -0.70 -24.14 14.89
N LEU A 140 -0.72 -23.82 16.20
CA LEU A 140 0.46 -23.94 17.06
C LEU A 140 0.94 -25.39 17.19
N GLU A 141 0.01 -26.34 17.22
CA GLU A 141 0.33 -27.78 17.22
C GLU A 141 1.00 -28.20 15.90
N ARG A 142 0.40 -27.88 14.74
CA ARG A 142 0.99 -28.18 13.42
C ARG A 142 2.33 -27.48 13.23
N LEU A 143 2.39 -26.18 13.53
CA LEU A 143 3.62 -25.40 13.48
C LEU A 143 4.63 -25.87 14.50
N GLY A 144 4.24 -26.55 15.59
CA GLY A 144 5.09 -26.86 16.75
C GLY A 144 5.83 -25.65 17.30
N LEU A 145 5.19 -24.48 17.29
CA LEU A 145 5.75 -23.23 17.80
C LEU A 145 5.00 -22.83 19.08
N PRO A 146 5.68 -22.22 20.07
CA PRO A 146 5.01 -21.78 21.29
C PRO A 146 4.11 -20.56 21.08
N ARG A 147 4.30 -19.83 19.97
CA ARG A 147 3.51 -18.66 19.58
C ARG A 147 3.67 -18.37 18.10
N VAL A 148 2.71 -17.61 17.56
CA VAL A 148 2.79 -16.96 16.24
C VAL A 148 2.79 -15.44 16.41
N PHE A 149 3.30 -14.71 15.43
CA PHE A 149 3.27 -13.25 15.46
C PHE A 149 1.85 -12.71 15.25
N GLY A 150 1.05 -13.36 14.39
CA GLY A 150 -0.30 -12.91 14.12
C GLY A 150 -1.24 -13.92 13.49
N LEU A 151 -2.50 -13.53 13.40
CA LEU A 151 -3.58 -14.27 12.74
C LEU A 151 -4.28 -13.40 11.70
N ARG A 152 -4.78 -14.06 10.65
CA ARG A 152 -5.64 -13.44 9.63
C ARG A 152 -6.97 -14.17 9.51
N ILE A 153 -8.07 -13.45 9.29
CA ILE A 153 -9.32 -14.08 8.84
C ILE A 153 -9.09 -14.59 7.41
N HIS A 154 -9.44 -15.84 7.10
CA HIS A 154 -9.16 -16.47 5.80
C HIS A 154 -10.41 -16.64 4.95
N ASP A 155 -10.55 -15.91 3.84
CA ASP A 155 -11.60 -16.12 2.82
C ASP A 155 -13.03 -16.46 3.36
N PRO A 156 -13.65 -15.62 4.21
CA PRO A 156 -15.04 -15.80 4.59
C PRO A 156 -15.94 -15.57 3.38
N ASN A 157 -16.94 -16.44 3.20
CA ASN A 157 -17.83 -16.53 2.03
C ASN A 157 -17.15 -17.02 0.75
N ASP A 158 -17.97 -17.61 -0.14
CA ASP A 158 -17.57 -18.10 -1.47
C ASP A 158 -16.25 -18.89 -1.45
N ASN A 159 -16.17 -19.86 -0.56
CA ASN A 159 -15.04 -20.77 -0.41
C ASN A 159 -15.47 -22.22 -0.67
N SER A 160 -14.52 -23.15 -0.54
CA SER A 160 -14.67 -24.58 -0.86
C SER A 160 -15.84 -25.29 -0.17
N CYS A 161 -16.31 -24.77 0.96
CA CYS A 161 -17.36 -25.36 1.79
C CYS A 161 -18.55 -24.40 2.04
N ASN A 162 -18.52 -23.19 1.50
CA ASN A 162 -19.59 -22.21 1.64
C ASN A 162 -19.72 -21.35 0.35
N THR A 163 -20.73 -21.62 -0.48
CA THR A 163 -20.91 -20.96 -1.79
C THR A 163 -22.25 -20.22 -1.85
N ARG A 164 -22.25 -18.92 -2.20
CA ARG A 164 -23.44 -18.04 -2.25
C ARG A 164 -24.59 -18.52 -3.13
N ARG A 165 -24.30 -19.42 -4.08
CA ARG A 165 -25.29 -19.96 -5.04
C ARG A 165 -26.04 -21.18 -4.50
N THR A 166 -25.90 -21.50 -3.22
CA THR A 166 -26.51 -22.67 -2.59
C THR A 166 -27.42 -22.26 -1.43
N GLU A 167 -28.47 -23.04 -1.16
CA GLU A 167 -29.37 -22.80 -0.02
C GLU A 167 -28.65 -22.96 1.33
N ALA A 168 -27.49 -23.63 1.35
CA ALA A 168 -26.65 -23.82 2.52
C ALA A 168 -25.68 -22.65 2.79
N PHE A 169 -25.76 -21.56 2.00
CA PHE A 169 -24.90 -20.40 2.18
C PHE A 169 -25.12 -19.75 3.56
N VAL A 170 -24.02 -19.51 4.26
CA VAL A 170 -23.99 -18.73 5.50
C VAL A 170 -23.13 -17.50 5.23
N ASP A 171 -23.60 -16.31 5.61
CA ASP A 171 -22.78 -15.10 5.51
C ASP A 171 -21.73 -15.07 6.64
N GLU A 172 -20.58 -15.67 6.37
CA GLU A 172 -19.45 -15.80 7.28
C GLU A 172 -18.80 -14.45 7.61
N VAL A 173 -18.98 -13.43 6.76
CA VAL A 173 -18.59 -12.06 7.09
C VAL A 173 -19.48 -11.50 8.19
N GLU A 174 -20.80 -11.74 8.15
CA GLU A 174 -21.68 -11.35 9.26
C GLU A 174 -21.35 -12.11 10.54
N VAL A 175 -21.08 -13.42 10.44
CA VAL A 175 -20.63 -14.23 11.59
C VAL A 175 -19.35 -13.65 12.19
N ALA A 176 -18.35 -13.32 11.36
CA ALA A 176 -17.08 -12.75 11.81
C ALA A 176 -17.23 -11.38 12.48
N LEU A 177 -18.20 -10.56 12.04
CA LEU A 177 -18.50 -9.23 12.58
C LEU A 177 -19.39 -9.23 13.83
N GLY A 178 -20.10 -10.33 14.09
CA GLY A 178 -21.01 -10.46 15.22
C GLY A 178 -20.33 -10.27 16.58
N SER A 179 -21.15 -10.10 17.63
CA SER A 179 -20.68 -9.93 19.02
C SER A 179 -19.89 -11.14 19.55
N GLU A 180 -20.13 -12.32 18.98
CA GLU A 180 -19.38 -13.56 19.25
C GLU A 180 -18.54 -13.99 18.04
N GLY A 181 -18.24 -13.04 17.14
CA GLY A 181 -17.53 -13.26 15.89
C GLY A 181 -16.01 -13.27 16.03
N MET A 182 -15.34 -13.75 14.98
CA MET A 182 -13.88 -13.84 14.91
C MET A 182 -13.16 -12.51 15.16
N CYS A 183 -13.76 -11.36 14.78
CA CYS A 183 -13.18 -10.06 15.07
C CYS A 183 -13.02 -9.82 16.59
N GLN A 184 -14.01 -10.23 17.38
CA GLN A 184 -13.95 -10.16 18.84
C GLN A 184 -12.94 -11.16 19.40
N GLY A 185 -12.91 -12.39 18.87
CA GLY A 185 -11.92 -13.41 19.25
C GLY A 185 -10.47 -12.95 19.04
N PHE A 186 -10.18 -12.32 17.90
CA PHE A 186 -8.86 -11.75 17.61
C PHE A 186 -8.48 -10.61 18.53
N ARG A 187 -9.41 -9.70 18.84
CA ARG A 187 -9.18 -8.63 19.81
C ARG A 187 -8.86 -9.18 21.20
N GLN A 188 -9.55 -10.23 21.62
CA GLN A 188 -9.30 -10.88 22.90
C GLN A 188 -7.93 -11.57 22.93
N LEU A 189 -7.55 -12.30 21.88
CA LEU A 189 -6.23 -12.91 21.76
C LEU A 189 -5.11 -11.85 21.77
N ARG A 190 -5.34 -10.69 21.15
CA ARG A 190 -4.40 -9.56 21.19
C ARG A 190 -4.31 -8.96 22.59
N SER A 191 -5.43 -8.71 23.28
CA SER A 191 -5.42 -8.12 24.63
C SER A 191 -4.78 -9.04 25.67
N GLU A 192 -4.87 -10.36 25.47
CA GLU A 192 -4.17 -11.38 26.26
C GLU A 192 -2.66 -11.47 25.92
N GLY A 193 -2.19 -10.75 24.90
CA GLY A 193 -0.80 -10.78 24.45
C GLY A 193 -0.39 -12.06 23.72
N VAL A 194 -1.36 -12.90 23.33
CA VAL A 194 -1.12 -14.18 22.65
C VAL A 194 -0.67 -13.97 21.21
N ILE A 195 -1.21 -12.95 20.55
CA ILE A 195 -0.83 -12.51 19.20
C ILE A 195 -0.53 -11.01 19.19
N GLN A 196 0.33 -10.56 18.28
CA GLN A 196 0.68 -9.15 18.13
C GLN A 196 0.03 -8.52 16.90
N HIS A 197 -0.25 -9.33 15.87
CA HIS A 197 -0.77 -8.87 14.59
C HIS A 197 -2.13 -9.50 14.26
N VAL A 198 -3.07 -8.67 13.82
CA VAL A 198 -4.41 -9.09 13.36
C VAL A 198 -4.61 -8.59 11.95
N GLY A 199 -5.03 -9.46 11.04
CA GLY A 199 -5.28 -9.04 9.67
C GLY A 199 -6.39 -9.77 8.95
N LEU A 200 -6.52 -9.40 7.68
CA LEU A 200 -7.35 -10.09 6.70
C LEU A 200 -6.43 -10.83 5.73
N GLY A 201 -6.79 -12.03 5.32
CA GLY A 201 -6.09 -12.83 4.31
C GLY A 201 -7.08 -13.30 3.26
N MET A 202 -7.18 -12.53 2.17
CA MET A 202 -8.20 -12.72 1.15
C MET A 202 -7.60 -13.06 -0.20
N ASN A 203 -8.21 -14.03 -0.88
CA ASN A 203 -8.01 -14.31 -2.28
C ASN A 203 -9.03 -13.54 -3.12
N CYS A 204 -8.53 -12.60 -3.94
CA CYS A 204 -9.32 -11.68 -4.75
C CYS A 204 -9.19 -11.96 -6.26
N ASN A 205 -8.94 -13.22 -6.64
CA ASN A 205 -8.77 -13.63 -8.05
C ASN A 205 -10.08 -13.70 -8.87
N ARG A 206 -11.24 -13.38 -8.28
CA ARG A 206 -12.55 -13.31 -8.97
C ARG A 206 -13.00 -14.59 -9.69
N GLU A 207 -12.55 -15.76 -9.24
CA GLU A 207 -13.18 -17.02 -9.67
C GLU A 207 -14.61 -17.12 -9.07
N PRO A 208 -15.53 -17.91 -9.68
CA PRO A 208 -16.90 -18.11 -9.16
C PRO A 208 -17.01 -18.65 -7.71
N HIS A 209 -15.87 -18.93 -7.06
CA HIS A 209 -15.71 -19.50 -5.71
C HIS A 209 -14.48 -18.93 -5.00
N GLN A 210 -14.10 -17.67 -5.27
CA GLN A 210 -13.00 -16.99 -4.59
C GLN A 210 -13.40 -15.55 -4.27
N GLY A 211 -13.03 -15.10 -3.08
CA GLY A 211 -13.46 -13.84 -2.47
C GLY A 211 -13.35 -12.62 -3.37
N VAL A 212 -14.13 -11.60 -3.02
CA VAL A 212 -14.18 -10.34 -3.76
C VAL A 212 -13.66 -9.22 -2.87
N PRO A 213 -12.98 -8.19 -3.41
CA PRO A 213 -12.49 -7.05 -2.62
C PRO A 213 -13.57 -6.43 -1.70
N GLU A 214 -14.84 -6.55 -2.07
CA GLU A 214 -15.98 -6.09 -1.27
C GLU A 214 -16.08 -6.74 0.12
N GLU A 215 -15.61 -7.98 0.32
CA GLU A 215 -15.61 -8.64 1.64
C GLU A 215 -14.62 -7.99 2.60
N ILE A 216 -13.47 -7.56 2.09
CA ILE A 216 -12.50 -6.77 2.86
C ILE A 216 -13.15 -5.47 3.29
N LEU A 217 -13.83 -4.77 2.37
CA LEU A 217 -14.52 -3.52 2.69
C LEU A 217 -15.60 -3.73 3.76
N ARG A 218 -16.37 -4.82 3.69
CA ARG A 218 -17.37 -5.16 4.71
C ARG A 218 -16.72 -5.38 6.08
N LEU A 219 -15.63 -6.16 6.15
CA LEU A 219 -14.93 -6.42 7.40
C LEU A 219 -14.28 -5.15 7.98
N LEU A 220 -13.59 -4.36 7.14
CA LEU A 220 -12.97 -3.11 7.56
C LEU A 220 -14.00 -2.11 8.10
N ARG A 221 -15.15 -1.96 7.43
CA ARG A 221 -16.20 -1.00 7.81
C ARG A 221 -17.09 -1.48 8.95
N GLY A 222 -17.30 -2.80 9.04
CA GLY A 222 -18.14 -3.42 10.07
C GLY A 222 -17.42 -3.65 11.40
N SER A 223 -16.09 -3.69 11.39
CA SER A 223 -15.29 -3.83 12.61
C SER A 223 -15.05 -2.50 13.31
N GLU A 224 -14.77 -2.54 14.62
CA GLU A 224 -14.33 -1.36 15.35
C GLU A 224 -12.98 -0.84 14.81
N PRO A 225 -12.76 0.49 14.74
CA PRO A 225 -11.48 1.06 14.34
C PRO A 225 -10.29 0.49 15.15
N GLY A 226 -9.18 0.18 14.46
CA GLY A 226 -8.00 -0.42 15.08
C GLY A 226 -8.07 -1.94 15.29
N THR A 227 -9.14 -2.61 14.84
CA THR A 227 -9.24 -4.08 14.90
C THR A 227 -8.18 -4.77 14.03
N PHE A 228 -7.97 -4.28 12.81
CA PHE A 228 -7.02 -4.87 11.85
C PHE A 228 -5.78 -4.00 11.69
N ASP A 229 -4.61 -4.63 11.73
CA ASP A 229 -3.33 -3.99 11.39
C ASP A 229 -3.07 -4.03 9.89
N SER A 230 -3.54 -5.09 9.21
CA SER A 230 -3.31 -5.25 7.78
C SER A 230 -4.43 -5.97 7.03
N ALA A 231 -4.57 -5.68 5.74
CA ALA A 231 -5.36 -6.46 4.79
C ALA A 231 -4.43 -7.06 3.71
N LEU A 232 -4.41 -8.39 3.62
CA LEU A 232 -3.72 -9.11 2.55
C LEU A 232 -4.70 -9.38 1.40
N LEU A 233 -4.32 -8.91 0.21
CA LEU A 233 -5.07 -9.11 -1.04
C LEU A 233 -4.23 -9.96 -1.98
N ALA A 234 -4.65 -11.20 -2.22
CA ALA A 234 -4.03 -12.06 -3.22
C ALA A 234 -4.72 -11.89 -4.58
N GLY A 235 -3.97 -11.42 -5.58
CA GLY A 235 -4.44 -11.34 -6.97
C GLY A 235 -5.34 -10.15 -7.31
N GLY A 236 -5.85 -9.43 -6.32
CA GLY A 236 -6.63 -8.19 -6.51
C GLY A 236 -5.80 -6.98 -6.91
N TRP A 237 -4.46 -7.08 -6.91
CA TRP A 237 -3.55 -6.01 -7.29
C TRP A 237 -2.25 -6.53 -7.91
N ASN A 238 -2.17 -6.49 -9.25
CA ASN A 238 -0.99 -6.80 -10.06
C ASN A 238 -1.10 -6.13 -11.44
N LEU A 239 -0.15 -6.34 -12.35
CA LEU A 239 -0.13 -5.71 -13.68
C LEU A 239 -1.36 -6.05 -14.56
N LEU A 240 -2.08 -7.13 -14.23
CA LEU A 240 -3.24 -7.64 -14.97
C LEU A 240 -4.58 -7.35 -14.27
N CYS A 241 -4.58 -7.12 -12.95
CA CYS A 241 -5.78 -6.89 -12.14
C CYS A 241 -5.57 -5.73 -11.15
N GLN A 242 -6.43 -4.71 -11.18
CA GLN A 242 -6.31 -3.48 -10.37
C GLN A 242 -7.58 -3.18 -9.55
N GLU A 243 -8.41 -4.20 -9.33
CA GLU A 243 -9.74 -4.06 -8.74
C GLU A 243 -9.71 -3.83 -7.23
N GLY A 244 -8.61 -4.18 -6.58
CA GLY A 244 -8.39 -3.92 -5.15
C GLY A 244 -8.33 -2.44 -4.78
N LEU A 245 -8.33 -1.50 -5.74
CA LEU A 245 -8.16 -0.07 -5.49
C LEU A 245 -9.07 0.47 -4.37
N SER A 246 -10.34 0.07 -4.36
CA SER A 246 -11.30 0.49 -3.34
C SER A 246 -10.88 0.08 -1.92
N CYS A 247 -10.29 -1.11 -1.78
CA CYS A 247 -9.74 -1.60 -0.51
C CYS A 247 -8.54 -0.78 -0.07
N PHE A 248 -7.65 -0.43 -1.01
CA PHE A 248 -6.44 0.32 -0.70
C PHE A 248 -6.77 1.73 -0.21
N LEU A 249 -7.76 2.40 -0.83
CA LEU A 249 -8.27 3.70 -0.39
C LEU A 249 -8.88 3.61 1.01
N GLU A 250 -9.65 2.57 1.28
CA GLU A 250 -10.24 2.36 2.61
C GLU A 250 -9.18 2.04 3.67
N CYS A 251 -8.15 1.29 3.31
CA CYS A 251 -7.01 1.00 4.18
C CYS A 251 -6.23 2.28 4.52
N GLU A 252 -5.93 3.14 3.54
CA GLU A 252 -5.30 4.46 3.79
C GLU A 252 -6.16 5.32 4.73
N ARG A 253 -7.50 5.33 4.52
CA ARG A 253 -8.43 6.08 5.36
C ARG A 253 -8.42 5.60 6.81
N LEU A 254 -8.27 4.31 7.03
CA LEU A 254 -8.32 3.67 8.35
C LEU A 254 -6.95 3.51 9.01
N GLY A 255 -5.86 3.81 8.30
CA GLY A 255 -4.50 3.54 8.78
C GLY A 255 -4.17 2.05 8.84
N VAL A 256 -4.83 1.23 8.02
CA VAL A 256 -4.58 -0.22 7.91
C VAL A 256 -3.53 -0.47 6.83
N GLU A 257 -2.55 -1.32 7.12
CA GLU A 257 -1.52 -1.70 6.15
C GLU A 257 -2.07 -2.62 5.06
N VAL A 258 -1.49 -2.59 3.86
CA VAL A 258 -1.83 -3.49 2.76
C VAL A 258 -0.69 -4.45 2.49
N HIS A 259 -1.01 -5.74 2.39
CA HIS A 259 -0.09 -6.79 1.99
C HIS A 259 -0.53 -7.32 0.62
N VAL A 260 0.31 -7.20 -0.40
CA VAL A 260 -0.07 -7.62 -1.76
C VAL A 260 0.49 -9.01 -2.04
N ALA A 261 -0.38 -9.96 -2.34
CA ALA A 261 -0.02 -11.31 -2.76
C ALA A 261 -0.49 -11.57 -4.20
N GLY A 262 -0.01 -12.66 -4.83
CA GLY A 262 -0.35 -12.94 -6.23
C GLY A 262 0.25 -11.94 -7.23
N VAL A 263 1.41 -11.37 -6.87
CA VAL A 263 2.14 -10.35 -7.64
C VAL A 263 2.43 -10.79 -9.07
N PHE A 264 2.71 -12.09 -9.26
CA PHE A 264 3.04 -12.67 -10.56
C PHE A 264 1.86 -13.31 -11.28
N ALA A 265 0.62 -13.09 -10.80
CA ALA A 265 -0.61 -13.61 -11.43
C ALA A 265 -0.55 -15.12 -11.70
N SER A 266 -0.28 -15.92 -10.66
CA SER A 266 -0.09 -17.39 -10.73
C SER A 266 1.03 -17.85 -11.68
N GLY A 267 2.07 -17.02 -11.83
CA GLY A 267 3.27 -17.35 -12.60
C GLY A 267 3.29 -16.74 -14.00
N LEU A 268 2.14 -16.24 -14.50
CA LEU A 268 2.03 -15.68 -15.85
C LEU A 268 3.00 -14.52 -16.12
N LEU A 269 3.36 -13.73 -15.10
CA LEU A 269 4.29 -12.61 -15.23
C LEU A 269 5.78 -13.00 -15.12
N VAL A 270 6.09 -14.27 -14.83
CA VAL A 270 7.48 -14.78 -14.71
C VAL A 270 7.82 -15.80 -15.80
N SER A 271 6.89 -16.67 -16.20
CA SER A 271 7.10 -17.69 -17.24
C SER A 271 6.49 -17.29 -18.59
N LYS A 272 6.90 -17.97 -19.68
CA LYS A 272 6.23 -17.90 -20.99
C LYS A 272 5.28 -19.09 -21.12
N GLY A 273 3.98 -18.83 -21.25
CA GLY A 273 2.97 -19.85 -20.96
C GLY A 273 2.89 -20.07 -19.44
N GLY A 274 1.68 -20.09 -18.90
CA GLY A 274 1.52 -20.12 -17.45
C GLY A 274 0.07 -20.20 -17.05
N THR A 275 -0.14 -20.40 -15.75
CA THR A 275 -1.47 -20.39 -15.17
C THR A 275 -1.86 -18.97 -14.75
N TYR A 276 -3.16 -18.68 -14.78
CA TYR A 276 -3.77 -17.52 -14.13
C TYR A 276 -4.84 -18.03 -13.17
N ALA A 277 -4.82 -17.58 -11.92
CA ALA A 277 -5.67 -18.13 -10.85
C ALA A 277 -5.58 -19.68 -10.75
N TYR A 278 -4.40 -20.25 -11.00
CA TYR A 278 -4.12 -21.69 -10.97
C TYR A 278 -4.84 -22.53 -12.03
N ARG A 279 -5.27 -21.92 -13.15
CA ARG A 279 -5.81 -22.58 -14.35
C ARG A 279 -5.09 -22.06 -15.60
N ASP A 280 -5.29 -22.69 -16.76
CA ASP A 280 -4.75 -22.18 -18.02
C ASP A 280 -5.16 -20.72 -18.24
N ALA A 281 -4.17 -19.86 -18.52
CA ALA A 281 -4.41 -18.44 -18.68
C ALA A 281 -5.27 -18.16 -19.94
N PRO A 282 -6.36 -17.38 -19.82
CA PRO A 282 -7.13 -16.90 -20.97
C PRO A 282 -6.23 -16.19 -21.99
N ALA A 283 -6.51 -16.39 -23.29
CA ALA A 283 -5.71 -15.84 -24.38
C ALA A 283 -5.53 -14.30 -24.27
N GLU A 284 -6.57 -13.59 -23.82
CA GLU A 284 -6.52 -12.15 -23.58
C GLU A 284 -5.49 -11.75 -22.52
N LEU A 285 -5.39 -12.51 -21.42
CA LEU A 285 -4.41 -12.26 -20.37
C LEU A 285 -3.00 -12.61 -20.80
N VAL A 286 -2.84 -13.64 -21.64
CA VAL A 286 -1.55 -13.97 -22.28
C VAL A 286 -1.10 -12.83 -23.19
N GLU A 287 -1.99 -12.32 -24.05
CA GLU A 287 -1.69 -11.18 -24.93
C GLU A 287 -1.33 -9.93 -24.13
N ARG A 288 -2.12 -9.60 -23.10
CA ARG A 288 -1.85 -8.47 -22.19
C ARG A 288 -0.49 -8.62 -21.50
N THR A 289 -0.12 -9.83 -21.12
CA THR A 289 1.20 -10.14 -20.52
C THR A 289 2.33 -9.90 -21.50
N GLU A 290 2.20 -10.33 -22.75
CA GLU A 290 3.24 -10.10 -23.76
C GLU A 290 3.40 -8.62 -24.11
N ARG A 291 2.31 -7.83 -24.06
CA ARG A 291 2.38 -6.37 -24.19
C ARG A 291 3.15 -5.73 -23.02
N TRP A 292 2.92 -6.19 -21.79
CA TRP A 292 3.73 -5.78 -20.63
C TRP A 292 5.19 -6.21 -20.76
N ARG A 293 5.46 -7.42 -21.25
CA ARG A 293 6.82 -7.93 -21.49
C ARG A 293 7.57 -7.08 -22.52
N ALA A 294 6.90 -6.69 -23.61
CA ALA A 294 7.45 -5.83 -24.63
C ALA A 294 7.74 -4.43 -24.09
N LEU A 295 6.83 -3.87 -23.27
CA LEU A 295 7.04 -2.59 -22.59
C LEU A 295 8.24 -2.65 -21.64
N ALA A 296 8.32 -3.64 -20.75
CA ALA A 296 9.43 -3.80 -19.81
C ALA A 296 10.78 -3.91 -20.57
N SER A 297 10.81 -4.71 -21.65
CA SER A 297 12.01 -4.87 -22.49
C SER A 297 12.48 -3.57 -23.13
N ARG A 298 11.55 -2.71 -23.61
CA ARG A 298 11.92 -1.40 -24.18
C ARG A 298 12.57 -0.45 -23.16
N HIS A 299 12.24 -0.63 -21.88
CA HIS A 299 12.82 0.12 -20.76
C HIS A 299 13.96 -0.62 -20.07
N ASN A 300 14.50 -1.68 -20.68
CA ASN A 300 15.59 -2.50 -20.13
C ASN A 300 15.30 -3.06 -18.72
N CYS A 301 14.04 -3.39 -18.45
CA CYS A 301 13.59 -3.97 -17.19
C CYS A 301 13.08 -5.40 -17.41
N SER A 302 13.26 -6.27 -16.43
CA SER A 302 12.60 -7.56 -16.36
C SER A 302 11.13 -7.37 -15.97
N LEU A 303 10.24 -8.14 -16.62
CA LEU A 303 8.81 -8.14 -16.29
C LEU A 303 8.53 -8.44 -14.80
N PRO A 304 9.23 -9.39 -14.14
CA PRO A 304 9.05 -9.65 -12.72
C PRO A 304 9.41 -8.45 -11.83
N ALA A 305 10.49 -7.73 -12.14
CA ALA A 305 10.86 -6.51 -11.41
C ALA A 305 9.80 -5.40 -11.57
N VAL A 306 9.24 -5.24 -12.78
CA VAL A 306 8.12 -4.31 -13.02
C VAL A 306 6.88 -4.74 -12.22
N ALA A 307 6.57 -6.03 -12.15
CA ALA A 307 5.43 -6.52 -11.37
C ALA A 307 5.59 -6.25 -9.86
N ILE A 308 6.78 -6.49 -9.30
CA ILE A 308 7.11 -6.17 -7.91
C ILE A 308 7.02 -4.67 -7.66
N ALA A 309 7.61 -3.85 -8.53
CA ALA A 309 7.56 -2.39 -8.42
C ALA A 309 6.11 -1.90 -8.41
N PHE A 310 5.27 -2.45 -9.30
CA PHE A 310 3.85 -2.13 -9.36
C PHE A 310 3.10 -2.49 -8.08
N ALA A 311 3.36 -3.68 -7.53
CA ALA A 311 2.74 -4.12 -6.28
C ALA A 311 3.10 -3.19 -5.11
N ALA A 312 4.33 -2.67 -5.08
CA ALA A 312 4.83 -1.76 -4.05
C ALA A 312 4.51 -0.27 -4.26
N LEU A 313 3.91 0.09 -5.41
CA LEU A 313 3.64 1.49 -5.78
C LEU A 313 2.81 2.23 -4.72
N PRO A 314 1.70 1.66 -4.18
CA PRO A 314 0.90 2.37 -3.18
C PRO A 314 1.61 2.45 -1.82
N ARG A 315 1.53 3.61 -1.16
CA ARG A 315 2.21 3.83 0.13
C ARG A 315 1.65 2.97 1.25
N CYS A 316 0.36 2.66 1.22
CA CYS A 316 -0.25 1.75 2.18
C CYS A 316 0.27 0.31 2.06
N VAL A 317 0.93 -0.07 0.96
CA VAL A 317 1.52 -1.41 0.83
C VAL A 317 2.77 -1.51 1.68
N THR A 318 2.73 -2.27 2.77
CA THR A 318 3.91 -2.47 3.64
C THR A 318 4.62 -3.78 3.36
N ARG A 319 3.92 -4.76 2.76
CA ARG A 319 4.49 -6.06 2.38
C ARG A 319 4.11 -6.49 0.98
N VAL A 320 5.09 -7.06 0.29
CA VAL A 320 4.88 -7.78 -0.97
C VAL A 320 5.10 -9.26 -0.69
N VAL A 321 4.03 -10.05 -0.77
CA VAL A 321 4.01 -11.48 -0.46
C VAL A 321 4.37 -12.26 -1.71
N ILE A 322 5.51 -12.96 -1.68
CA ILE A 322 6.03 -13.71 -2.82
C ILE A 322 6.20 -15.16 -2.42
N GLY A 323 5.67 -16.05 -3.25
CA GLY A 323 5.86 -17.48 -3.13
C GLY A 323 7.18 -17.92 -3.75
N MET A 324 7.96 -18.70 -3.00
CA MET A 324 9.26 -19.22 -3.43
C MET A 324 9.31 -20.71 -3.06
N ALA A 325 9.45 -21.56 -4.06
CA ALA A 325 9.39 -23.01 -3.89
C ALA A 325 10.74 -23.62 -3.53
N ASN A 326 11.86 -22.99 -3.86
CA ASN A 326 13.21 -23.52 -3.62
C ASN A 326 14.23 -22.39 -3.38
N PRO A 327 15.46 -22.68 -2.89
CA PRO A 327 16.48 -21.65 -2.62
C PRO A 327 16.87 -20.82 -3.85
N GLN A 328 16.86 -21.40 -5.04
CA GLN A 328 17.20 -20.69 -6.28
C GLN A 328 16.14 -19.64 -6.61
N GLN A 329 14.86 -19.95 -6.37
CA GLN A 329 13.78 -18.98 -6.50
C GLN A 329 13.89 -17.86 -5.44
N VAL A 330 14.42 -18.13 -4.25
CA VAL A 330 14.72 -17.08 -3.26
C VAL A 330 15.76 -16.11 -3.82
N GLU A 331 16.90 -16.63 -4.29
CA GLU A 331 17.97 -15.80 -4.87
C GLU A 331 17.47 -14.98 -6.06
N GLN A 332 16.76 -15.63 -6.99
CA GLN A 332 16.19 -14.97 -8.16
C GLN A 332 15.16 -13.90 -7.79
N THR A 333 14.31 -14.16 -6.79
CA THR A 333 13.33 -13.19 -6.30
C THR A 333 14.02 -11.97 -5.70
N MET A 334 15.08 -12.17 -4.90
CA MET A 334 15.83 -11.05 -4.32
C MET A 334 16.55 -10.22 -5.38
N ALA A 335 17.00 -10.85 -6.47
CA ALA A 335 17.52 -10.11 -7.63
C ALA A 335 16.44 -9.22 -8.26
N TRP A 336 15.22 -9.73 -8.46
CA TRP A 336 14.10 -8.93 -8.97
C TRP A 336 13.64 -7.84 -8.00
N VAL A 337 13.67 -8.07 -6.69
CA VAL A 337 13.37 -7.06 -5.66
C VAL A 337 14.41 -5.93 -5.68
N LYS A 338 15.69 -6.26 -5.90
CA LYS A 338 16.72 -5.25 -6.10
C LYS A 338 16.48 -4.46 -7.37
N GLU A 339 16.19 -5.13 -8.48
CA GLU A 339 15.90 -4.51 -9.77
C GLU A 339 14.63 -3.65 -9.73
N SER A 340 13.59 -4.03 -8.98
CA SER A 340 12.33 -3.29 -8.91
C SER A 340 12.51 -1.85 -8.42
N GLY A 341 13.53 -1.59 -7.59
CA GLY A 341 13.89 -0.23 -7.15
C GLY A 341 14.48 0.66 -8.25
N THR A 342 14.80 0.10 -9.40
CA THR A 342 15.37 0.81 -10.57
C THR A 342 14.40 0.91 -11.75
N VAL A 343 13.18 0.39 -11.63
CA VAL A 343 12.15 0.47 -12.68
C VAL A 343 11.85 1.95 -12.98
N PRO A 344 12.12 2.45 -14.20
CA PRO A 344 11.93 3.85 -14.52
C PRO A 344 10.46 4.25 -14.46
N CYS A 345 10.19 5.47 -13.97
CA CYS A 345 8.84 6.01 -13.97
C CYS A 345 8.22 6.13 -15.39
N ALA A 346 9.07 6.13 -16.43
CA ALA A 346 8.71 6.06 -17.85
C ALA A 346 7.78 4.90 -18.18
N VAL A 347 8.06 3.73 -17.58
CA VAL A 347 7.30 2.49 -17.78
C VAL A 347 5.82 2.74 -17.49
N TRP A 348 5.52 3.48 -16.43
CA TRP A 348 4.15 3.72 -16.00
C TRP A 348 3.43 4.74 -16.87
N ALA A 349 4.13 5.79 -17.32
CA ALA A 349 3.57 6.79 -18.23
C ALA A 349 3.17 6.12 -19.55
N GLU A 350 4.08 5.33 -20.12
CA GLU A 350 3.82 4.64 -21.38
C GLU A 350 2.80 3.50 -21.22
N ALA A 351 2.79 2.79 -20.08
CA ALA A 351 1.75 1.80 -19.79
C ALA A 351 0.33 2.41 -19.82
N LYS A 352 0.17 3.68 -19.39
CA LYS A 352 -1.11 4.39 -19.49
C LYS A 352 -1.48 4.72 -20.94
N GLU A 353 -0.53 5.22 -21.72
CA GLU A 353 -0.74 5.53 -23.14
C GLU A 353 -1.16 4.29 -23.93
N LEU A 354 -0.59 3.13 -23.58
CA LEU A 354 -0.93 1.84 -24.17
C LEU A 354 -2.21 1.21 -23.59
N GLY A 355 -2.85 1.81 -22.59
CA GLY A 355 -4.03 1.24 -21.92
C GLY A 355 -3.73 -0.04 -21.12
N LEU A 356 -2.47 -0.29 -20.77
CA LEU A 356 -2.05 -1.39 -19.89
C LEU A 356 -2.26 -1.07 -18.41
N LEU A 357 -2.30 0.22 -18.05
CA LEU A 357 -2.54 0.70 -16.70
C LEU A 357 -3.87 1.45 -16.61
N SER A 358 -4.65 1.23 -15.54
CA SER A 358 -5.90 1.95 -15.34
C SER A 358 -5.67 3.46 -15.22
N PRO A 359 -6.53 4.31 -15.82
CA PRO A 359 -6.44 5.77 -15.67
C PRO A 359 -6.51 6.23 -14.21
N VAL A 360 -7.14 5.44 -13.33
CA VAL A 360 -7.31 5.75 -11.90
C VAL A 360 -6.01 5.59 -11.11
N VAL A 361 -5.01 4.87 -11.64
CA VAL A 361 -3.67 4.84 -11.05
C VAL A 361 -2.93 6.11 -11.44
N THR A 362 -3.25 7.22 -10.75
CA THR A 362 -2.70 8.55 -11.08
C THR A 362 -1.27 8.69 -10.57
N MET A 363 -0.30 8.22 -11.36
CA MET A 363 1.09 8.61 -11.16
C MET A 363 1.24 10.11 -11.38
N CYS A 364 1.71 10.82 -10.36
CA CYS A 364 2.07 12.21 -10.50
C CYS A 364 3.26 12.29 -11.45
N CYS A 365 3.03 12.69 -12.70
CA CYS A 365 4.08 12.82 -13.72
C CYS A 365 5.18 13.82 -13.32
N SER A 366 4.97 14.63 -12.28
CA SER A 366 6.02 15.46 -11.69
C SER A 366 7.20 14.63 -11.18
N CYS A 367 6.99 13.38 -10.74
CA CYS A 367 8.09 12.51 -10.27
C CYS A 367 8.99 12.01 -11.41
N TYR A 368 8.49 11.87 -12.65
CA TYR A 368 9.28 11.32 -13.77
C TYR A 368 10.31 12.31 -14.32
N ARG A 369 9.99 13.61 -14.38
CA ARG A 369 10.99 14.64 -14.73
C ARG A 369 11.92 14.99 -13.57
N PHE A 370 11.46 14.89 -12.32
CA PHE A 370 12.28 15.20 -11.14
C PHE A 370 13.30 14.10 -10.76
N GLN A 371 12.99 12.82 -10.98
CA GLN A 371 13.86 11.71 -10.53
C GLN A 371 15.05 11.40 -11.45
N GLN A 372 15.02 11.79 -12.73
CA GLN A 372 16.21 11.66 -13.59
C GLN A 372 17.22 12.80 -13.38
N LEU A 373 16.80 13.87 -12.72
CA LEU A 373 17.61 15.08 -12.56
C LEU A 373 18.41 15.06 -11.24
N CYS A 374 17.85 14.64 -10.09
CA CYS A 374 18.59 14.82 -8.83
C CYS A 374 18.53 13.64 -7.82
N PRO A 375 19.65 12.96 -7.51
CA PRO A 375 19.74 12.00 -6.39
C PRO A 375 19.66 12.64 -5.00
N THR A 376 19.63 13.98 -4.91
CA THR A 376 19.85 14.71 -3.65
C THR A 376 18.55 15.20 -2.98
N VAL A 377 17.38 14.97 -3.58
CA VAL A 377 16.10 15.46 -3.03
C VAL A 377 15.49 14.46 -2.05
N ARG A 378 16.18 14.21 -0.93
CA ARG A 378 15.59 13.62 0.29
C ARG A 378 15.25 14.67 1.35
N PHE A 379 15.50 15.96 1.08
CA PHE A 379 15.50 17.02 2.11
C PHE A 379 14.46 18.15 1.92
N LEU A 380 13.64 18.15 0.87
CA LEU A 380 12.87 19.34 0.45
C LEU A 380 11.38 19.36 0.81
N ALA A 381 10.89 18.53 1.75
CA ALA A 381 9.45 18.36 1.93
C ALA A 381 8.75 19.33 2.89
N THR A 382 9.46 20.13 3.70
CA THR A 382 8.77 20.91 4.76
C THR A 382 9.29 22.32 5.03
N GLY A 383 10.31 22.81 4.32
CA GLY A 383 10.85 24.16 4.58
C GLY A 383 11.44 24.93 3.39
N HIS A 384 11.24 24.50 2.14
CA HIS A 384 11.90 25.09 0.96
C HIS A 384 10.96 25.73 -0.07
N SER A 385 9.64 25.70 0.14
CA SER A 385 8.68 26.39 -0.74
C SER A 385 8.84 27.90 -0.72
N GLU A 386 9.22 28.47 0.43
CA GLU A 386 9.36 29.92 0.61
C GLU A 386 10.61 30.48 -0.06
N CYS A 387 11.79 29.87 0.14
CA CYS A 387 13.01 30.30 -0.56
C CYS A 387 12.93 30.11 -2.08
N ARG A 388 12.15 29.12 -2.57
CA ARG A 388 11.88 28.97 -4.01
C ARG A 388 10.98 30.10 -4.52
N ALA A 389 9.99 30.51 -3.73
CA ALA A 389 9.07 31.60 -4.05
C ALA A 389 9.81 32.92 -4.26
N GLU A 390 10.72 33.27 -3.35
CA GLU A 390 11.45 34.54 -3.37
C GLU A 390 12.38 34.63 -4.58
N ARG A 391 13.09 33.54 -4.91
CA ARG A 391 13.96 33.46 -6.09
C ARG A 391 13.21 33.65 -7.41
N SER A 392 12.15 32.86 -7.61
CA SER A 392 11.39 32.92 -8.85
C SER A 392 10.69 34.27 -8.99
N PHE A 393 10.19 34.86 -7.89
CA PHE A 393 9.57 36.18 -7.91
C PHE A 393 10.54 37.31 -8.29
N GLU A 394 11.75 37.36 -7.70
CA GLU A 394 12.71 38.41 -8.01
C GLU A 394 13.17 38.38 -9.48
N ILE A 395 13.40 37.18 -10.00
CA ILE A 395 13.78 36.98 -11.41
C ILE A 395 12.61 37.34 -12.33
N GLU A 396 11.40 36.84 -12.06
CA GLU A 396 10.20 37.16 -12.84
C GLU A 396 9.90 38.65 -12.85
N LYS A 397 10.00 39.31 -11.70
CA LYS A 397 9.81 40.75 -11.58
C LYS A 397 10.82 41.51 -12.43
N GLY A 398 12.11 41.15 -12.34
CA GLY A 398 13.16 41.80 -13.13
C GLY A 398 12.99 41.59 -14.63
N LEU A 399 12.54 40.40 -15.07
CA LEU A 399 12.20 40.15 -16.48
C LEU A 399 11.01 41.00 -16.94
N ILE A 400 9.96 41.15 -16.12
CA ILE A 400 8.77 41.95 -16.44
C ILE A 400 9.09 43.45 -16.48
N GLU A 401 9.93 43.92 -15.56
CA GLU A 401 10.37 45.33 -15.49
C GLU A 401 11.43 45.67 -16.56
N GLY A 402 11.93 44.69 -17.30
CA GLY A 402 12.99 44.86 -18.30
C GLY A 402 14.37 45.12 -17.69
N ALA A 403 14.57 44.73 -16.43
CA ALA A 403 15.84 44.83 -15.73
C ALA A 403 16.80 43.69 -16.08
N PHE A 404 16.28 42.56 -16.58
CA PHE A 404 17.05 41.39 -17.00
C PHE A 404 16.56 40.88 -18.36
N ASP A 405 17.47 40.34 -19.15
CA ASP A 405 17.14 39.59 -20.35
C ASP A 405 16.95 38.09 -20.04
N VAL A 406 16.20 37.39 -20.89
CA VAL A 406 15.84 35.97 -20.69
C VAL A 406 17.06 35.04 -20.63
N ASP A 407 18.12 35.37 -21.36
CA ASP A 407 19.38 34.63 -21.39
C ASP A 407 20.19 34.79 -20.09
N GLU A 408 19.84 35.75 -19.23
CA GLU A 408 20.46 35.92 -17.91
C GLU A 408 19.87 35.02 -16.83
N ILE A 409 18.72 34.38 -17.09
CA ILE A 409 18.00 33.54 -16.10
C ILE A 409 18.90 32.48 -15.46
N PRO A 410 19.72 31.71 -16.21
CA PRO A 410 20.58 30.69 -15.59
C PRO A 410 21.58 31.28 -14.59
N ARG A 411 22.22 32.39 -14.95
CA ARG A 411 23.18 33.08 -14.07
C ARG A 411 22.47 33.62 -12.81
N LEU A 412 21.37 34.34 -12.99
CA LEU A 412 20.60 34.94 -11.90
C LEU A 412 20.06 33.87 -10.94
N TRP A 413 19.58 32.76 -11.49
CA TRP A 413 19.12 31.62 -10.70
C TRP A 413 20.24 31.04 -9.83
N ASN A 414 21.43 30.82 -10.41
CA ASN A 414 22.57 30.26 -9.68
C ASN A 414 23.08 31.21 -8.60
N GLU A 415 23.15 32.51 -8.89
CA GLU A 415 23.50 33.55 -7.90
C GLU A 415 22.52 33.52 -6.71
N LYS A 416 21.22 33.48 -6.99
CA LYS A 416 20.17 33.44 -5.97
C LYS A 416 20.15 32.13 -5.19
N MET A 417 20.40 30.99 -5.84
CA MET A 417 20.55 29.70 -5.18
C MET A 417 21.71 29.70 -4.19
N LYS A 418 22.83 30.30 -4.58
CA LYS A 418 24.01 30.45 -3.72
C LYS A 418 23.76 31.43 -2.57
N GLU A 419 23.08 32.54 -2.83
CA GLU A 419 22.71 33.55 -1.83
C GLU A 419 21.82 32.96 -0.73
N TYR A 420 20.71 32.32 -1.10
CA TYR A 420 19.73 31.85 -0.11
C TYR A 420 20.07 30.50 0.51
N LEU A 421 20.67 29.58 -0.26
CA LEU A 421 20.87 28.18 0.15
C LEU A 421 22.32 27.76 0.24
N GLY A 422 23.28 28.58 -0.22
CA GLY A 422 24.70 28.23 -0.25
C GLY A 422 25.05 27.13 -1.25
N VAL A 423 24.17 26.84 -2.22
CA VAL A 423 24.34 25.76 -3.21
C VAL A 423 24.32 26.34 -4.61
N GLU A 424 25.20 25.84 -5.48
CA GLU A 424 25.27 26.20 -6.89
C GLU A 424 24.89 24.97 -7.73
N PRO A 425 23.84 25.04 -8.57
CA PRO A 425 23.46 23.94 -9.47
C PRO A 425 24.60 23.54 -10.41
N ALA A 426 24.68 22.25 -10.75
CA ALA A 426 25.73 21.73 -11.63
C ALA A 426 25.54 22.14 -13.11
N ASP A 427 24.28 22.30 -13.52
CA ASP A 427 23.86 22.75 -14.85
C ASP A 427 22.44 23.37 -14.79
N ASP A 428 21.98 23.93 -15.91
CA ASP A 428 20.67 24.58 -16.01
C ASP A 428 19.51 23.60 -15.84
N GLY A 429 19.74 22.32 -16.15
CA GLY A 429 18.81 21.22 -15.92
C GLY A 429 18.55 21.02 -14.43
N GLU A 430 19.58 21.11 -13.59
CA GLU A 430 19.49 21.13 -12.12
C GLU A 430 19.15 22.52 -11.55
N GLY A 431 19.22 23.56 -12.38
CA GLY A 431 19.02 24.96 -12.04
C GLY A 431 17.65 25.50 -12.44
N CYS A 432 17.66 26.57 -13.24
CA CYS A 432 16.47 27.31 -13.62
C CYS A 432 15.41 26.48 -14.37
N LEU A 433 15.78 25.38 -15.03
CA LEU A 433 14.83 24.54 -15.77
C LEU A 433 14.00 23.61 -14.87
N GLN A 434 14.29 23.54 -13.57
CA GLN A 434 13.45 22.83 -12.59
C GLN A 434 12.17 23.60 -12.23
N ASP A 435 12.02 24.87 -12.61
CA ASP A 435 10.80 25.63 -12.37
C ASP A 435 9.72 25.29 -13.41
N VAL A 436 8.76 24.45 -12.99
CA VAL A 436 7.64 24.02 -13.84
C VAL A 436 6.70 25.17 -14.23
N HIS A 437 6.67 26.27 -13.47
CA HIS A 437 5.75 27.38 -13.73
C HIS A 437 6.16 28.13 -15.00
N TRP A 438 7.46 28.36 -15.20
CA TRP A 438 7.96 28.98 -16.42
C TRP A 438 7.66 28.13 -17.66
N ALA A 439 7.86 26.81 -17.57
CA ALA A 439 7.49 25.88 -18.64
C ALA A 439 5.98 25.82 -18.91
N ALA A 440 5.15 26.08 -17.89
CA ALA A 440 3.69 26.13 -18.00
C ALA A 440 3.16 27.52 -18.38
N GLY A 441 4.03 28.51 -18.60
CA GLY A 441 3.63 29.90 -18.89
C GLY A 441 2.97 30.62 -17.71
N LEU A 442 3.17 30.12 -16.49
CA LEU A 442 2.57 30.63 -15.25
C LEU A 442 3.46 31.70 -14.60
N THR A 443 3.87 32.72 -15.36
CA THR A 443 4.66 33.84 -14.85
C THR A 443 3.83 34.67 -13.86
N GLY A 444 4.39 35.03 -12.69
CA GLY A 444 3.69 35.75 -11.63
C GLY A 444 2.73 34.87 -10.82
N TYR A 445 2.76 33.55 -11.01
CA TYR A 445 1.88 32.62 -10.31
C TYR A 445 2.36 32.32 -8.89
N PHE A 446 3.67 32.23 -8.66
CA PHE A 446 4.21 31.83 -7.36
C PHE A 446 3.77 32.76 -6.20
N PRO A 447 3.74 34.11 -6.37
CA PRO A 447 3.21 35.03 -5.36
C PRO A 447 1.77 34.74 -4.95
N THR A 448 0.96 34.09 -5.80
CA THR A 448 -0.44 33.78 -5.49
C THR A 448 -0.59 32.79 -4.33
N TYR A 449 0.40 31.92 -4.09
CA TYR A 449 0.40 31.02 -2.93
C TYR A 449 0.52 31.81 -1.62
N SER A 450 1.46 32.76 -1.57
CA SER A 450 1.65 33.63 -0.40
C SER A 450 0.44 34.53 -0.18
N LEU A 451 -0.12 35.12 -1.25
CA LEU A 451 -1.35 35.90 -1.18
C LEU A 451 -2.54 35.05 -0.67
N GLY A 452 -2.66 33.80 -1.13
CA GLY A 452 -3.66 32.86 -0.67
C GLY A 452 -3.51 32.50 0.81
N ALA A 453 -2.28 32.30 1.28
CA ALA A 453 -2.00 32.03 2.69
C ALA A 453 -2.35 33.24 3.58
N MET A 454 -1.97 34.45 3.16
CA MET A 454 -2.33 35.69 3.86
C MET A 454 -3.85 35.87 3.95
N ALA A 455 -4.54 35.69 2.82
CA ALA A 455 -5.99 35.77 2.76
C ALA A 455 -6.66 34.72 3.65
N ALA A 456 -6.16 33.48 3.66
CA ALA A 456 -6.70 32.41 4.48
C ALA A 456 -6.61 32.72 5.98
N VAL A 457 -5.48 33.24 6.45
CA VAL A 457 -5.32 33.65 7.86
C VAL A 457 -6.27 34.80 8.20
N GLN A 458 -6.39 35.81 7.34
CA GLN A 458 -7.29 36.93 7.56
C GLN A 458 -8.77 36.51 7.57
N ILE A 459 -9.17 35.60 6.69
CA ILE A 459 -10.52 35.01 6.67
C ILE A 459 -10.75 34.17 7.93
N PHE A 460 -9.74 33.44 8.39
CA PHE A 460 -9.84 32.64 9.61
C PHE A 460 -10.00 33.51 10.85
N ASP A 461 -9.26 34.61 10.99
CA ASP A 461 -9.43 35.59 12.07
C ASP A 461 -10.88 36.14 12.11
N ALA A 462 -11.47 36.44 10.94
CA ALA A 462 -12.87 36.87 10.86
C ALA A 462 -13.85 35.76 11.27
N ALA A 463 -13.60 34.51 10.84
CA ALA A 463 -14.40 33.37 11.24
C ALA A 463 -14.35 33.13 12.75
N LYS A 464 -13.17 33.26 13.40
CA LYS A 464 -13.03 33.15 14.86
C LYS A 464 -13.82 34.21 15.61
N ALA A 465 -13.90 35.42 15.06
CA ALA A 465 -14.67 36.51 15.67
C ALA A 465 -16.20 36.28 15.58
N GLU A 466 -16.69 35.70 14.47
CA GLU A 466 -18.11 35.43 14.25
C GLU A 466 -18.59 34.07 14.80
N LEU A 467 -17.68 33.13 15.05
CA LEU A 467 -17.96 31.77 15.54
C LEU A 467 -17.30 31.52 16.90
N PRO A 468 -17.96 31.82 18.03
CA PRO A 468 -17.46 31.47 19.35
C PRO A 468 -17.22 29.96 19.49
N GLY A 469 -16.06 29.55 20.00
CA GLY A 469 -15.71 28.14 20.19
C GLY A 469 -15.15 27.43 18.95
N LEU A 470 -14.75 28.19 17.91
CA LEU A 470 -14.26 27.63 16.65
C LEU A 470 -13.02 26.75 16.83
N ASP A 471 -12.07 27.13 17.68
CA ASP A 471 -10.85 26.35 17.91
C ASP A 471 -11.16 25.00 18.57
N GLU A 472 -12.06 24.98 19.57
CA GLU A 472 -12.49 23.78 20.26
C GLU A 472 -13.27 22.84 19.34
N ALA A 473 -14.12 23.40 18.47
CA ALA A 473 -14.85 22.63 17.47
C ALA A 473 -13.88 21.96 16.48
N ILE A 474 -12.87 22.70 16.00
CA ILE A 474 -11.81 22.15 15.13
C ILE A 474 -11.02 21.05 15.85
N ALA A 475 -10.65 21.27 17.12
CA ALA A 475 -9.93 20.27 17.92
C ALA A 475 -10.75 18.98 18.14
N ALA A 476 -12.08 19.09 18.22
CA ALA A 476 -13.00 17.95 18.29
C ALA A 476 -13.32 17.31 16.92
N GLY A 477 -12.77 17.85 15.82
CA GLY A 477 -13.03 17.38 14.45
C GLY A 477 -14.38 17.82 13.88
N ASP A 478 -15.08 18.79 14.50
CA ASP A 478 -16.33 19.33 13.99
C ASP A 478 -16.10 20.61 13.16
N PHE A 479 -16.16 20.45 11.84
CA PHE A 479 -15.98 21.54 10.88
C PHE A 479 -17.31 22.11 10.35
N LYS A 480 -18.47 21.66 10.85
CA LYS A 480 -19.77 22.03 10.27
C LYS A 480 -20.03 23.53 10.33
N GLY A 481 -19.73 24.15 11.47
CA GLY A 481 -19.88 25.60 11.68
C GLY A 481 -19.01 26.41 10.71
N LEU A 482 -17.70 26.11 10.68
CA LEU A 482 -16.76 26.77 9.78
C LEU A 482 -17.14 26.60 8.30
N ARG A 483 -17.52 25.38 7.89
CA ARG A 483 -17.91 25.09 6.52
C ARG A 483 -19.17 25.85 6.12
N ALA A 484 -20.16 25.94 7.00
CA ALA A 484 -21.39 26.70 6.75
C ALA A 484 -21.08 28.19 6.59
N TRP A 485 -20.26 28.74 7.49
CA TRP A 485 -19.83 30.13 7.43
C TRP A 485 -19.05 30.45 6.16
N LEU A 486 -18.05 29.62 5.79
CA LEU A 486 -17.30 29.77 4.54
C LEU A 486 -18.20 29.67 3.30
N LYS A 487 -19.20 28.77 3.33
CA LYS A 487 -20.16 28.63 2.21
C LYS A 487 -20.93 29.92 1.99
N GLU A 488 -21.40 30.55 3.06
CA GLU A 488 -22.18 31.78 3.01
C GLU A 488 -21.31 32.99 2.64
N LYS A 489 -20.21 33.19 3.39
CA LYS A 489 -19.41 34.42 3.32
C LYS A 489 -18.42 34.44 2.18
N VAL A 490 -17.88 33.28 1.78
CA VAL A 490 -16.78 33.19 0.79
C VAL A 490 -17.22 32.45 -0.47
N HIS A 491 -17.64 31.19 -0.36
CA HIS A 491 -17.86 30.35 -1.54
C HIS A 491 -19.05 30.82 -2.40
N ALA A 492 -20.11 31.34 -1.79
CA ALA A 492 -21.27 31.85 -2.52
C ALA A 492 -20.98 33.11 -3.35
N VAL A 493 -19.93 33.85 -2.99
CA VAL A 493 -19.62 35.18 -3.53
C VAL A 493 -18.21 35.29 -4.13
N GLY A 494 -17.42 34.22 -4.11
CA GLY A 494 -15.98 34.25 -4.40
C GLY A 494 -15.59 34.69 -5.82
N SER A 495 -16.51 34.65 -6.79
CA SER A 495 -16.30 35.17 -8.15
C SER A 495 -17.24 36.34 -8.50
N LEU A 496 -17.99 36.86 -7.52
CA LEU A 496 -18.90 37.99 -7.70
C LEU A 496 -18.20 39.34 -7.49
N TYR A 497 -17.08 39.36 -6.77
CA TYR A 497 -16.30 40.59 -6.54
C TYR A 497 -15.27 40.82 -7.65
N PRO A 498 -15.15 42.06 -8.16
CA PRO A 498 -14.14 42.46 -9.14
C PRO A 498 -12.69 42.25 -8.71
N THR A 499 -12.39 42.33 -7.41
CA THR A 499 -11.02 42.19 -6.87
C THR A 499 -11.00 41.31 -5.62
N ALA A 500 -9.84 40.71 -5.34
CA ALA A 500 -9.63 39.94 -4.12
C ALA A 500 -9.76 40.80 -2.85
N ASP A 501 -9.33 42.06 -2.92
CA ASP A 501 -9.49 43.01 -1.80
C ASP A 501 -10.95 43.32 -1.52
N GLU A 502 -11.81 43.45 -2.53
CA GLU A 502 -13.25 43.64 -2.32
C GLU A 502 -13.92 42.43 -1.66
N LEU A 503 -13.53 41.22 -2.06
CA LEU A 503 -13.95 40.00 -1.36
C LEU A 503 -13.48 40.01 0.10
N LEU A 504 -12.22 40.35 0.35
CA LEU A 504 -11.67 40.41 1.71
C LEU A 504 -12.33 41.51 2.54
N VAL A 505 -12.65 42.66 1.97
CA VAL A 505 -13.43 43.72 2.65
C VAL A 505 -14.81 43.20 3.02
N ALA A 506 -15.49 42.49 2.11
CA ALA A 506 -16.82 41.94 2.37
C ALA A 506 -16.82 40.87 3.46
N VAL A 507 -15.78 40.04 3.52
CA VAL A 507 -15.68 38.91 4.45
C VAL A 507 -15.09 39.31 5.80
N THR A 508 -14.09 40.21 5.79
CA THR A 508 -13.22 40.49 6.94
C THR A 508 -13.26 41.95 7.40
N GLY A 509 -13.98 42.81 6.67
CA GLY A 509 -14.13 44.24 6.96
C GLY A 509 -12.97 45.12 6.52
N LYS A 510 -11.92 44.55 5.91
CA LYS A 510 -10.73 45.28 5.45
C LYS A 510 -10.08 44.58 4.23
N PRO A 511 -9.29 45.30 3.41
CA PRO A 511 -8.53 44.68 2.31
C PRO A 511 -7.45 43.73 2.85
N LEU A 512 -6.71 43.04 1.97
CA LEU A 512 -5.62 42.16 2.41
C LEU A 512 -4.59 42.93 3.25
N ASP A 513 -4.37 42.48 4.48
CA ASP A 513 -3.44 43.06 5.44
C ASP A 513 -2.32 42.07 5.78
N PRO A 514 -1.11 42.24 5.23
CA PRO A 514 0.03 41.36 5.50
C PRO A 514 0.42 41.29 6.98
N GLN A 515 0.10 42.31 7.79
CA GLN A 515 0.45 42.32 9.21
C GLN A 515 -0.30 41.23 10.00
N ILE A 516 -1.47 40.81 9.53
CA ILE A 516 -2.25 39.73 10.13
C ILE A 516 -1.51 38.40 9.97
N PHE A 517 -1.02 38.12 8.76
CA PHE A 517 -0.24 36.93 8.48
C PHE A 517 1.09 36.91 9.26
N LEU A 518 1.80 38.04 9.30
CA LEU A 518 3.04 38.15 10.08
C LEU A 518 2.82 37.93 11.58
N ARG A 519 1.71 38.42 12.13
CA ARG A 519 1.32 38.15 13.53
C ARG A 519 1.08 36.66 13.74
N TYR A 520 0.29 36.02 12.88
CA TYR A 520 0.03 34.58 12.93
C TYR A 520 1.33 33.75 12.90
N LEU A 521 2.26 34.08 11.99
CA LEU A 521 3.54 33.37 11.89
C LEU A 521 4.37 33.54 13.16
N ARG A 522 4.45 34.77 13.71
CA ARG A 522 5.17 35.03 14.97
C ARG A 522 4.57 34.24 16.11
N GLU A 523 3.25 34.31 16.31
CA GLU A 523 2.56 33.58 17.38
C GLU A 523 2.80 32.07 17.26
N LYS A 524 2.53 31.50 16.08
CA LYS A 524 2.70 30.07 15.81
C LYS A 524 4.13 29.59 16.07
N TYR A 525 5.13 30.30 15.54
CA TYR A 525 6.52 29.85 15.65
C TYR A 525 7.13 30.16 17.02
N SER A 526 6.74 31.25 17.67
CA SER A 526 7.13 31.52 19.06
C SER A 526 6.58 30.47 20.01
N GLU A 527 5.32 30.04 19.84
CA GLU A 527 4.74 28.95 20.64
C GLU A 527 5.42 27.59 20.37
N LEU A 528 5.59 27.22 19.10
CA LEU A 528 6.16 25.92 18.71
C LEU A 528 7.63 25.78 19.11
N TYR A 529 8.44 26.83 18.89
CA TYR A 529 9.89 26.79 19.11
C TYR A 529 10.33 27.47 20.40
N LYS A 530 9.40 27.98 21.21
CA LYS A 530 9.67 28.71 22.46
C LYS A 530 10.62 29.88 22.26
N LEU A 531 10.40 30.64 21.18
CA LEU A 531 11.19 31.83 20.86
C LEU A 531 10.78 32.98 21.80
N PRO A 532 11.75 33.84 22.19
CA PRO A 532 11.50 34.97 23.10
C PRO A 532 10.50 35.99 22.57
#